data_AF-A0AAU2EIN3-F1
#
_entry.id   AF-A0AAU2EIN3-F1
#
_cell.length_a   1.000
_cell.length_b   1.000
_cell.length_c   1.000
_cell.angle_alpha   90.00
_cell.angle_beta   90.00
_cell.angle_gamma   90.00
#
_symmetry.space_group_name_H-M   'P 1'
#
loop_
_entity.id
_entity.type
_entity.pdbx_description
1 polymer ?
#
loop_
_entity_poly.entity_id
_entity_poly.type
_entity_poly.pdbx_seq_one_letter_code
_entity_poly.pdbx_strand_id
1 'polypeptide(L)'
;MSRIGVPLRAVLVAALGAAGLVAGPVPALSAEPDGGLFAPTVSYRAGHYPFEIALGDFHGTGRLDLVAVNNDENSVSVFTARGDGGFGAPDTSPVGDSPSRIVTGDFSGDGRIDLAVATGGHPVSNVGAVELRLGNGDGTFQPSREFAAGAHPVGLATGDLNQDGRPDLVTANGNDGTVSVLLGNGDGTLRPQQIHRVGAKPTDLVLVDLDRDGHLDLAVTDDGGFGAGAVFVLRGDGSGGFGPALGHPTGSTPLGLTAADLNGDGRPDLAVTAATADAVNILLGDGNGGFGTPTVVPMGDFPGSITTGDFDLDGRADLVATGDDSRAAVLPGNGDGTFQPQQTYRVAAFGGRPVVGDLNGDGRPDLAVGNDSAVSVLLNTSRRPVTTTLTSSADPAPFGSPVTFTATVCPAAPGIAPAGPPTGTVALTDGATPIGTGALSPGGGPNCALTRISRDGLLPGTHTVTAGYPGDTAYRPGPPVSITQRVGCARTLTGQVGSVVATGPSTCLLDATADAVLVEPGATLFVGHSTLGSITARGAAHLGVCDSTLTGSVAAADSAGSVLIGDPAGHGCLGNRISGSVQLSSNQGGATVGANTVGGSLHCTGNTPPPGDGGAPNTVGGARTGQCARL
;
A
#
# COMPACT_ATOMS: atom_id res chain seq x y z
N MET A 1 -28.49 -47.79 -2.20
CA MET A 1 -27.30 -48.30 -2.92
C MET A 1 -27.17 -47.53 -4.24
N SER A 2 -26.34 -46.49 -4.25
CA SER A 2 -25.43 -46.12 -5.35
C SER A 2 -24.63 -44.93 -4.82
N ARG A 3 -23.38 -45.20 -4.43
CA ARG A 3 -22.42 -44.18 -4.00
C ARG A 3 -21.76 -43.64 -5.28
N ILE A 4 -21.87 -42.35 -5.55
CA ILE A 4 -21.06 -41.68 -6.57
C ILE A 4 -19.81 -41.19 -5.86
N GLY A 5 -18.67 -41.73 -6.25
CA GLY A 5 -17.36 -41.43 -5.68
C GLY A 5 -16.70 -40.24 -6.35
N VAL A 6 -16.21 -39.31 -5.54
CA VAL A 6 -15.08 -38.44 -5.87
C VAL A 6 -13.80 -39.27 -5.65
N PRO A 7 -12.81 -39.26 -6.54
CA PRO A 7 -11.64 -40.13 -6.40
C PRO A 7 -10.69 -39.58 -5.32
N LEU A 8 -10.82 -40.07 -4.08
CA LEU A 8 -9.76 -39.91 -3.07
C LEU A 8 -8.52 -40.72 -3.50
N ARG A 9 -7.43 -40.03 -3.87
CA ARG A 9 -6.10 -40.63 -3.80
C ARG A 9 -5.59 -40.55 -2.36
N ALA A 10 -5.90 -41.56 -1.57
CA ALA A 10 -5.30 -41.76 -0.25
C ALA A 10 -3.80 -42.05 -0.37
N VAL A 11 -2.95 -41.16 0.15
CA VAL A 11 -1.55 -41.47 0.47
C VAL A 11 -1.50 -41.98 1.90
N LEU A 12 -1.06 -43.23 2.03
CA LEU A 12 -0.83 -43.96 3.26
C LEU A 12 0.33 -43.32 4.05
N VAL A 13 0.07 -42.74 5.21
CA VAL A 13 1.13 -42.45 6.20
C VAL A 13 0.96 -43.38 7.39
N ALA A 14 1.94 -44.28 7.55
CA ALA A 14 1.98 -45.27 8.60
C ALA A 14 2.20 -44.62 9.98
N ALA A 15 1.47 -45.13 10.98
CA ALA A 15 1.59 -44.76 12.38
C ALA A 15 2.93 -45.18 12.99
N LEU A 16 3.51 -44.30 13.82
CA LEU A 16 4.47 -44.68 14.86
C LEU A 16 4.36 -43.75 16.07
N GLY A 17 3.94 -44.33 17.20
CA GLY A 17 4.55 -44.10 18.51
C GLY A 17 4.16 -42.83 19.28
N ALA A 18 3.35 -43.01 20.33
CA ALA A 18 3.14 -42.04 21.39
C ALA A 18 4.44 -41.70 22.14
N ALA A 19 4.77 -40.41 22.23
CA ALA A 19 5.61 -39.83 23.29
C ALA A 19 5.21 -38.36 23.47
N GLY A 20 4.83 -37.99 24.70
CA GLY A 20 4.46 -36.62 25.02
C GLY A 20 5.61 -35.65 24.80
N LEU A 21 5.33 -34.53 24.13
CA LEU A 21 6.27 -33.40 24.03
C LEU A 21 5.58 -32.10 24.48
N VAL A 22 6.24 -31.48 25.45
CA VAL A 22 6.00 -30.15 25.99
C VAL A 22 6.08 -29.10 24.87
N ALA A 23 5.19 -28.10 24.93
CA ALA A 23 5.20 -26.94 24.06
C ALA A 23 6.59 -26.25 24.08
N GLY A 24 7.25 -26.25 22.93
CA GLY A 24 8.44 -25.46 22.64
C GLY A 24 8.35 -24.95 21.19
N PRO A 25 9.00 -23.82 20.86
CA PRO A 25 8.89 -23.22 19.53
C PRO A 25 9.45 -24.17 18.47
N VAL A 26 8.62 -24.46 17.46
CA VAL A 26 8.94 -25.26 16.27
C VAL A 26 9.91 -24.42 15.39
N PRO A 27 10.92 -25.05 14.74
CA PRO A 27 12.09 -24.35 14.22
C PRO A 27 11.81 -23.43 13.03
N ALA A 28 12.73 -22.48 12.85
CA ALA A 28 12.68 -21.33 11.96
C ALA A 28 12.19 -21.63 10.53
N LEU A 29 11.31 -20.72 10.08
CA LEU A 29 10.87 -20.53 8.70
C LEU A 29 12.05 -20.55 7.73
N SER A 30 11.94 -21.34 6.66
CA SER A 30 12.61 -20.97 5.41
C SER A 30 12.07 -19.61 5.01
N ALA A 31 12.94 -18.62 4.88
CA ALA A 31 12.57 -17.28 4.45
C ALA A 31 11.79 -17.34 3.14
N GLU A 32 10.54 -16.88 3.18
CA GLU A 32 9.86 -16.41 1.97
C GLU A 32 10.72 -15.31 1.35
N PRO A 33 10.78 -15.22 0.01
CA PRO A 33 11.64 -14.25 -0.65
C PRO A 33 11.29 -12.83 -0.20
N ASP A 34 12.32 -11.98 -0.07
CA ASP A 34 12.12 -10.53 0.00
C ASP A 34 11.20 -10.11 -1.17
N GLY A 35 9.94 -9.75 -0.87
CA GLY A 35 8.96 -9.32 -1.88
C GLY A 35 7.62 -10.07 -1.96
N GLY A 36 7.30 -10.98 -1.04
CA GLY A 36 5.93 -11.53 -0.93
C GLY A 36 4.89 -10.49 -0.48
N LEU A 37 3.65 -10.62 -0.94
CA LEU A 37 2.52 -9.75 -0.55
C LEU A 37 2.10 -9.99 0.91
N PHE A 38 2.13 -11.25 1.36
CA PHE A 38 1.67 -11.61 2.71
C PHE A 38 2.80 -12.07 3.63
N ALA A 39 2.63 -11.79 4.92
CA ALA A 39 3.40 -12.40 6.00
C ALA A 39 3.14 -13.92 6.08
N PRO A 40 4.00 -14.67 6.78
CA PRO A 40 3.77 -16.10 6.97
C PRO A 40 2.42 -16.42 7.62
N THR A 41 1.75 -17.44 7.10
CA THR A 41 0.42 -17.89 7.53
C THR A 41 0.36 -18.25 9.01
N VAL A 42 -0.71 -17.83 9.69
CA VAL A 42 -1.06 -18.24 11.05
C VAL A 42 -2.41 -18.96 11.02
N SER A 43 -2.51 -20.16 11.62
CA SER A 43 -3.76 -20.93 11.64
C SER A 43 -4.39 -20.98 13.03
N TYR A 44 -5.71 -20.81 13.07
CA TYR A 44 -6.56 -20.88 14.26
C TYR A 44 -7.44 -22.12 14.18
N ARG A 45 -7.39 -22.99 15.19
CA ARG A 45 -8.21 -24.21 15.19
C ARG A 45 -9.70 -23.88 15.26
N ALA A 46 -10.47 -24.49 14.37
CA ALA A 46 -11.93 -24.48 14.36
C ALA A 46 -12.46 -25.89 14.65
N GLY A 47 -13.73 -26.16 14.34
CA GLY A 47 -14.25 -27.53 14.23
C GLY A 47 -13.71 -28.25 13.00
N HIS A 48 -14.24 -29.44 12.72
CA HIS A 48 -13.89 -30.23 11.53
C HIS A 48 -14.54 -29.71 10.24
N TYR A 49 -13.73 -29.60 9.19
CA TYR A 49 -14.04 -29.05 7.86
C TYR A 49 -14.77 -27.70 7.90
N PRO A 50 -14.13 -26.62 8.41
CA PRO A 50 -14.57 -25.25 8.19
C PRO A 50 -14.44 -24.88 6.70
N PHE A 51 -15.40 -25.33 5.90
CA PHE A 51 -15.38 -25.19 4.43
C PHE A 51 -15.69 -23.76 3.98
N GLU A 52 -16.43 -23.01 4.80
CA GLU A 52 -16.83 -21.64 4.50
C GLU A 52 -16.65 -20.75 5.72
N ILE A 53 -16.21 -19.53 5.47
CA ILE A 53 -15.96 -18.52 6.51
C ILE A 53 -16.57 -17.18 6.09
N ALA A 54 -16.87 -16.34 7.07
CA ALA A 54 -17.30 -14.96 6.85
C ALA A 54 -16.69 -14.03 7.90
N LEU A 55 -16.66 -12.74 7.59
CA LEU A 55 -16.19 -11.68 8.48
C LEU A 55 -17.38 -10.84 8.96
N GLY A 56 -17.26 -10.25 10.15
CA GLY A 56 -18.24 -9.33 10.70
C GLY A 56 -17.80 -8.77 12.04
N ASP A 57 -18.31 -7.61 12.44
CA ASP A 57 -18.07 -7.07 13.79
C ASP A 57 -19.17 -7.55 14.75
N PHE A 58 -19.09 -8.81 15.17
CA PHE A 58 -20.15 -9.42 15.99
C PHE A 58 -20.22 -8.86 17.42
N HIS A 59 -19.15 -8.20 17.87
CA HIS A 59 -19.04 -7.58 19.20
C HIS A 59 -19.20 -6.04 19.19
N GLY A 60 -19.42 -5.41 18.03
CA GLY A 60 -19.56 -3.95 17.92
C GLY A 60 -18.30 -3.16 18.31
N THR A 61 -17.12 -3.73 18.12
CA THR A 61 -15.83 -3.17 18.50
C THR A 61 -15.15 -2.36 17.40
N GLY A 62 -15.67 -2.40 16.18
CA GLY A 62 -15.05 -1.89 14.96
C GLY A 62 -13.94 -2.78 14.39
N ARG A 63 -13.76 -4.00 14.91
CA ARG A 63 -12.78 -4.98 14.42
C ARG A 63 -13.52 -6.13 13.74
N LEU A 64 -12.93 -6.67 12.67
CA LEU A 64 -13.52 -7.81 11.97
C LEU A 64 -13.24 -9.10 12.75
N ASP A 65 -14.27 -9.65 13.37
CA ASP A 65 -14.29 -11.02 13.85
C ASP A 65 -14.46 -11.99 12.67
N LEU A 66 -14.27 -13.29 12.93
CA LEU A 66 -14.38 -14.34 11.94
C LEU A 66 -15.39 -15.39 12.39
N VAL A 67 -16.22 -15.88 11.48
CA VAL A 67 -17.09 -17.05 11.71
C VAL A 67 -16.76 -18.13 10.69
N ALA A 68 -16.75 -19.39 11.14
CA ALA A 68 -16.49 -20.55 10.31
C ALA A 68 -17.62 -21.58 10.44
N VAL A 69 -18.06 -22.14 9.31
CA VAL A 69 -19.07 -23.22 9.26
C VAL A 69 -18.36 -24.57 9.18
N ASN A 70 -18.51 -25.37 10.23
CA ASN A 70 -17.93 -26.70 10.34
C ASN A 70 -18.92 -27.75 9.81
N ASN A 71 -18.72 -28.19 8.56
CA ASN A 71 -19.68 -29.03 7.84
C ASN A 71 -19.88 -30.40 8.51
N ASP A 72 -18.79 -31.07 8.89
CA ASP A 72 -18.84 -32.43 9.46
C ASP A 72 -19.36 -32.46 10.90
N GLU A 73 -19.33 -31.32 11.60
CA GLU A 73 -19.80 -31.17 12.98
C GLU A 73 -21.20 -30.55 13.10
N ASN A 74 -21.78 -30.09 11.99
CA ASN A 74 -23.00 -29.28 11.98
C ASN A 74 -22.92 -28.14 13.00
N SER A 75 -21.84 -27.36 12.96
CA SER A 75 -21.60 -26.28 13.93
C SER A 75 -21.03 -25.03 13.27
N VAL A 76 -21.11 -23.90 13.96
CA VAL A 76 -20.40 -22.66 13.60
C VAL A 76 -19.46 -22.26 14.73
N SER A 77 -18.25 -21.85 14.37
CA SER A 77 -17.21 -21.35 15.28
C SER A 77 -17.00 -19.85 15.06
N VAL A 78 -17.22 -19.05 16.11
CA VAL A 78 -17.06 -17.59 16.10
C VAL A 78 -15.78 -17.22 16.82
N PHE A 79 -14.88 -16.52 16.12
CA PHE A 79 -13.56 -16.12 16.57
C PHE A 79 -13.52 -14.61 16.82
N THR A 80 -13.37 -14.22 18.09
CA THR A 80 -13.22 -12.81 18.46
C THR A 80 -11.85 -12.26 18.04
N ALA A 81 -11.84 -11.12 17.36
CA ALA A 81 -10.65 -10.42 16.94
C ALA A 81 -9.89 -9.80 18.12
N ARG A 82 -8.56 -9.92 18.11
CA ARG A 82 -7.66 -9.22 19.05
C ARG A 82 -7.20 -7.87 18.51
N GLY A 83 -7.36 -7.64 17.21
CA GLY A 83 -7.00 -6.40 16.49
C GLY A 83 -5.51 -6.25 16.16
N ASP A 84 -4.74 -7.32 16.27
CA ASP A 84 -3.39 -7.45 15.72
C ASP A 84 -3.37 -8.42 14.53
N GLY A 85 -4.54 -8.69 13.94
CA GLY A 85 -4.74 -9.76 12.96
C GLY A 85 -4.94 -11.14 13.59
N GLY A 86 -4.83 -11.25 14.92
CA GLY A 86 -5.03 -12.50 15.64
C GLY A 86 -6.41 -12.69 16.24
N PHE A 87 -6.76 -13.95 16.50
CA PHE A 87 -8.06 -14.35 17.03
C PHE A 87 -7.99 -15.08 18.37
N GLY A 88 -9.03 -14.91 19.19
CA GLY A 88 -9.30 -15.66 20.42
C GLY A 88 -9.58 -17.15 20.18
N ALA A 89 -9.85 -17.88 21.27
CA ALA A 89 -10.44 -19.21 21.15
C ALA A 89 -11.86 -19.08 20.59
N PRO A 90 -12.31 -19.97 19.69
CA PRO A 90 -13.65 -19.86 19.12
C PRO A 90 -14.73 -20.21 20.14
N ASP A 91 -15.85 -19.51 20.07
CA ASP A 91 -17.12 -19.99 20.63
C ASP A 91 -17.85 -20.81 19.56
N THR A 92 -18.16 -22.07 19.86
CA THR A 92 -18.74 -23.00 18.89
C THR A 92 -20.16 -23.39 19.31
N SER A 93 -21.11 -23.23 18.38
CA SER A 93 -22.52 -23.58 18.59
C SER A 93 -23.05 -24.45 17.45
N PRO A 94 -24.00 -25.37 17.71
CA PRO A 94 -24.56 -26.23 16.67
C PRO A 94 -25.40 -25.42 15.67
N VAL A 95 -25.53 -25.90 14.43
CA VAL A 95 -26.46 -25.43 13.38
C VAL A 95 -27.17 -26.63 12.75
N GLY A 96 -28.08 -26.39 11.81
CA GLY A 96 -28.78 -27.41 11.05
C GLY A 96 -27.85 -28.31 10.23
N ASP A 97 -28.38 -29.45 9.80
CA ASP A 97 -27.61 -30.51 9.17
C ASP A 97 -26.96 -30.08 7.84
N SER A 98 -25.72 -30.53 7.63
CA SER A 98 -24.91 -30.28 6.43
C SER A 98 -24.86 -28.78 6.08
N PRO A 99 -24.34 -27.94 6.98
CA PRO A 99 -24.24 -26.52 6.73
C PRO A 99 -23.17 -26.28 5.66
N SER A 100 -23.50 -25.53 4.62
CA SER A 100 -22.70 -25.47 3.39
C SER A 100 -22.13 -24.09 3.11
N ARG A 101 -22.82 -23.02 3.51
CA ARG A 101 -22.47 -21.61 3.24
C ARG A 101 -22.93 -20.72 4.38
N ILE A 102 -22.23 -19.60 4.57
CA ILE A 102 -22.60 -18.56 5.52
C ILE A 102 -22.46 -17.18 4.89
N VAL A 103 -23.39 -16.29 5.24
CA VAL A 103 -23.28 -14.85 4.99
C VAL A 103 -23.64 -14.09 6.26
N THR A 104 -23.12 -12.88 6.38
CA THR A 104 -23.32 -11.98 7.52
C THR A 104 -24.04 -10.71 7.05
N GLY A 105 -24.86 -10.11 7.91
CA GLY A 105 -25.60 -8.88 7.61
C GLY A 105 -26.57 -8.49 8.71
N ASP A 106 -27.17 -7.29 8.64
CA ASP A 106 -28.23 -6.88 9.56
C ASP A 106 -29.62 -7.25 8.98
N PHE A 107 -30.06 -8.49 9.20
CA PHE A 107 -31.33 -8.99 8.70
C PHE A 107 -32.52 -8.55 9.56
N SER A 108 -32.25 -7.97 10.74
CA SER A 108 -33.25 -7.50 11.69
C SER A 108 -33.47 -5.99 11.73
N GLY A 109 -32.60 -5.21 11.08
CA GLY A 109 -32.63 -3.76 11.05
C GLY A 109 -32.25 -3.10 12.38
N ASP A 110 -31.56 -3.81 13.26
CA ASP A 110 -31.20 -3.33 14.61
C ASP A 110 -29.75 -2.82 14.72
N GLY A 111 -29.01 -2.84 13.61
CA GLY A 111 -27.63 -2.40 13.50
C GLY A 111 -26.60 -3.42 13.99
N ARG A 112 -27.01 -4.65 14.31
CA ARG A 112 -26.10 -5.74 14.73
C ARG A 112 -25.94 -6.73 13.59
N ILE A 113 -24.78 -7.38 13.56
CA ILE A 113 -24.51 -8.40 12.55
C ILE A 113 -25.14 -9.72 12.98
N ASP A 114 -25.99 -10.24 12.10
CA ASP A 114 -26.65 -11.54 12.16
C ASP A 114 -25.94 -12.56 11.25
N LEU A 115 -26.24 -13.85 11.43
CA LEU A 115 -25.75 -14.94 10.56
C LEU A 115 -26.90 -15.56 9.78
N ALA A 116 -26.70 -15.78 8.48
CA ALA A 116 -27.52 -16.68 7.68
C ALA A 116 -26.67 -17.84 7.18
N VAL A 117 -27.10 -19.07 7.49
CA VAL A 117 -26.39 -20.30 7.16
C VAL A 117 -27.26 -21.16 6.25
N ALA A 118 -26.75 -21.55 5.09
CA ALA A 118 -27.42 -22.52 4.23
C ALA A 118 -27.22 -23.92 4.80
N THR A 119 -28.30 -24.66 4.97
CA THR A 119 -28.28 -26.03 5.51
C THR A 119 -28.92 -26.99 4.51
N GLY A 120 -28.27 -28.14 4.31
CA GLY A 120 -28.66 -29.13 3.30
C GLY A 120 -30.03 -29.77 3.53
N GLY A 121 -30.57 -29.61 4.75
CA GLY A 121 -31.78 -30.27 5.21
C GLY A 121 -31.53 -31.72 5.63
N HIS A 122 -32.37 -32.23 6.52
CA HIS A 122 -32.25 -33.58 7.06
C HIS A 122 -32.30 -34.62 5.91
N PRO A 123 -31.49 -35.70 5.91
CA PRO A 123 -31.36 -36.68 4.80
C PRO A 123 -32.65 -37.40 4.34
N VAL A 124 -33.80 -37.10 4.96
CA VAL A 124 -35.11 -37.70 4.68
C VAL A 124 -36.11 -36.74 4.03
N SER A 125 -35.91 -35.41 4.10
CA SER A 125 -36.85 -34.44 3.53
C SER A 125 -36.45 -33.92 2.15
N ASN A 126 -35.16 -34.00 1.76
CA ASN A 126 -34.61 -33.39 0.53
C ASN A 126 -34.95 -31.89 0.38
N VAL A 127 -35.37 -31.22 1.45
CA VAL A 127 -35.67 -29.79 1.48
C VAL A 127 -34.58 -29.15 2.33
N GLY A 128 -33.74 -28.31 1.71
CA GLY A 128 -32.78 -27.49 2.43
C GLY A 128 -33.42 -26.27 3.07
N ALA A 129 -32.64 -25.55 3.85
CA ALA A 129 -33.11 -24.35 4.53
C ALA A 129 -32.02 -23.27 4.58
N VAL A 130 -32.46 -22.06 4.90
CA VAL A 130 -31.62 -21.00 5.43
C VAL A 130 -31.94 -20.88 6.91
N GLU A 131 -30.91 -21.06 7.73
CA GLU A 131 -30.96 -20.85 9.17
C GLU A 131 -30.47 -19.43 9.49
N LEU A 132 -31.37 -18.60 10.02
CA LEU A 132 -31.08 -17.22 10.42
C LEU A 132 -30.90 -17.12 11.94
N ARG A 133 -29.81 -16.49 12.38
CA ARG A 133 -29.46 -16.26 13.78
C ARG A 133 -29.18 -14.79 14.02
N LEU A 134 -30.02 -14.15 14.82
CA LEU A 134 -29.89 -12.71 15.08
C LEU A 134 -28.80 -12.42 16.12
N GLY A 135 -27.97 -11.42 15.87
CA GLY A 135 -26.85 -11.03 16.72
C GLY A 135 -27.29 -10.31 17.99
N ASN A 136 -26.67 -10.66 19.12
CA ASN A 136 -26.85 -9.92 20.36
C ASN A 136 -25.87 -8.73 20.49
N GLY A 137 -24.93 -8.58 19.56
CA GLY A 137 -23.92 -7.51 19.54
C GLY A 137 -22.79 -7.70 20.56
N ASP A 138 -22.71 -8.87 21.18
CA ASP A 138 -21.69 -9.25 22.16
C ASP A 138 -20.92 -10.52 21.73
N GLY A 139 -20.96 -10.85 20.44
CA GLY A 139 -20.42 -12.08 19.87
C GLY A 139 -21.34 -13.30 19.94
N THR A 140 -22.47 -13.20 20.64
CA THR A 140 -23.45 -14.29 20.75
C THR A 140 -24.68 -14.08 19.86
N PHE A 141 -25.43 -15.15 19.62
CA PHE A 141 -26.59 -15.14 18.73
C PHE A 141 -27.86 -15.70 19.40
N GLN A 142 -29.01 -15.21 18.96
CA GLN A 142 -30.33 -15.70 19.34
C GLN A 142 -30.58 -17.11 18.79
N PRO A 143 -31.58 -17.84 19.34
CA PRO A 143 -32.03 -19.11 18.76
C PRO A 143 -32.36 -18.99 17.27
N SER A 144 -32.08 -20.05 16.53
CA SER A 144 -32.23 -20.05 15.08
C SER A 144 -33.67 -20.00 14.60
N ARG A 145 -33.85 -19.38 13.43
CA ARG A 145 -35.08 -19.34 12.66
C ARG A 145 -34.81 -20.01 11.31
N GLU A 146 -35.62 -21.02 10.96
CA GLU A 146 -35.44 -21.76 9.72
C GLU A 146 -36.43 -21.31 8.65
N PHE A 147 -35.93 -21.10 7.44
CA PHE A 147 -36.71 -20.75 6.26
C PHE A 147 -36.44 -21.75 5.14
N ALA A 148 -37.49 -22.29 4.54
CA ALA A 148 -37.36 -23.31 3.52
C ALA A 148 -36.66 -22.77 2.26
N ALA A 149 -35.69 -23.53 1.76
CA ALA A 149 -35.00 -23.31 0.48
C ALA A 149 -35.19 -24.55 -0.43
N GLY A 150 -34.51 -24.58 -1.57
CA GLY A 150 -34.49 -25.75 -2.45
C GLY A 150 -33.61 -26.88 -1.91
N ALA A 151 -33.47 -27.95 -2.68
CA ALA A 151 -32.73 -29.13 -2.27
C ALA A 151 -31.22 -28.89 -2.23
N HIS A 152 -30.62 -29.08 -1.05
CA HIS A 152 -29.18 -28.97 -0.81
C HIS A 152 -28.57 -27.66 -1.33
N PRO A 153 -28.87 -26.53 -0.65
CA PRO A 153 -28.26 -25.26 -0.99
C PRO A 153 -26.74 -25.35 -0.80
N VAL A 154 -25.97 -24.95 -1.81
CA VAL A 154 -24.49 -24.93 -1.83
C VAL A 154 -23.92 -23.54 -2.12
N GLY A 155 -24.81 -22.61 -2.51
CA GLY A 155 -24.53 -21.18 -2.62
C GLY A 155 -25.46 -20.38 -1.71
N LEU A 156 -24.95 -19.27 -1.18
CA LEU A 156 -25.71 -18.29 -0.42
C LEU A 156 -25.12 -16.89 -0.68
N ALA A 157 -25.97 -15.92 -1.00
CA ALA A 157 -25.63 -14.51 -1.07
C ALA A 157 -26.74 -13.67 -0.43
N THR A 158 -26.37 -12.44 -0.06
CA THR A 158 -27.27 -11.43 0.50
C THR A 158 -27.21 -10.16 -0.34
N GLY A 159 -28.32 -9.45 -0.46
CA GLY A 159 -28.45 -8.18 -1.20
C GLY A 159 -29.87 -7.64 -1.15
N ASP A 160 -30.06 -6.35 -1.42
CA ASP A 160 -31.39 -5.72 -1.51
C ASP A 160 -31.91 -5.85 -2.96
N LEU A 161 -32.66 -6.91 -3.24
CA LEU A 161 -33.10 -7.28 -4.59
C LEU A 161 -34.33 -6.48 -5.05
N ASN A 162 -35.06 -5.90 -4.09
CA ASN A 162 -36.30 -5.17 -4.33
C ASN A 162 -36.20 -3.66 -4.00
N GLN A 163 -35.00 -3.19 -3.63
CA GLN A 163 -34.67 -1.81 -3.29
C GLN A 163 -35.49 -1.25 -2.11
N ASP A 164 -35.89 -2.08 -1.15
CA ASP A 164 -36.63 -1.66 0.04
C ASP A 164 -35.74 -1.32 1.25
N GLY A 165 -34.42 -1.43 1.08
CA GLY A 165 -33.40 -1.16 2.08
C GLY A 165 -33.20 -2.29 3.09
N ARG A 166 -33.78 -3.47 2.88
CA ARG A 166 -33.66 -4.64 3.76
C ARG A 166 -32.88 -5.74 3.03
N PRO A 167 -32.00 -6.48 3.73
CA PRO A 167 -31.27 -7.56 3.07
C PRO A 167 -32.18 -8.74 2.73
N ASP A 168 -32.15 -9.16 1.47
CA ASP A 168 -32.74 -10.40 0.96
C ASP A 168 -31.67 -11.50 0.86
N LEU A 169 -32.09 -12.76 0.70
CA LEU A 169 -31.19 -13.90 0.57
C LEU A 169 -31.49 -14.72 -0.69
N VAL A 170 -30.43 -15.21 -1.33
CA VAL A 170 -30.52 -16.12 -2.50
C VAL A 170 -29.68 -17.36 -2.26
N THR A 171 -30.25 -18.55 -2.50
CA THR A 171 -29.52 -19.83 -2.45
C THR A 171 -29.36 -20.45 -3.84
N ALA A 172 -28.23 -21.11 -4.09
CA ALA A 172 -28.03 -22.01 -5.23
C ALA A 172 -28.27 -23.46 -4.77
N ASN A 173 -29.24 -24.15 -5.37
CA ASN A 173 -29.72 -25.45 -4.90
C ASN A 173 -29.16 -26.57 -5.78
N GLY A 174 -28.08 -27.19 -5.34
CA GLY A 174 -27.26 -28.08 -6.16
C GLY A 174 -27.93 -29.39 -6.55
N ASN A 175 -28.98 -29.81 -5.84
CA ASN A 175 -29.65 -31.10 -6.09
C ASN A 175 -30.97 -31.00 -6.87
N ASP A 176 -31.46 -29.81 -7.20
CA ASP A 176 -32.71 -29.65 -7.97
C ASP A 176 -32.64 -28.64 -9.13
N GLY A 177 -31.48 -28.02 -9.38
CA GLY A 177 -31.26 -27.16 -10.55
C GLY A 177 -31.86 -25.75 -10.42
N THR A 178 -32.18 -25.35 -9.20
CA THR A 178 -32.88 -24.09 -8.93
C THR A 178 -32.06 -23.12 -8.09
N VAL A 179 -32.53 -21.88 -8.02
CA VAL A 179 -32.17 -20.93 -6.98
C VAL A 179 -33.43 -20.55 -6.20
N SER A 180 -33.28 -20.33 -4.89
CA SER A 180 -34.36 -19.83 -4.03
C SER A 180 -34.09 -18.39 -3.65
N VAL A 181 -35.09 -17.51 -3.80
CA VAL A 181 -35.03 -16.11 -3.40
C VAL A 181 -35.95 -15.89 -2.20
N LEU A 182 -35.40 -15.41 -1.10
CA LEU A 182 -36.10 -15.15 0.15
C LEU A 182 -36.00 -13.67 0.48
N LEU A 183 -37.09 -12.93 0.27
CA LEU A 183 -37.10 -11.49 0.51
C LEU A 183 -37.17 -11.18 2.01
N GLY A 184 -36.34 -10.25 2.47
CA GLY A 184 -36.26 -9.74 3.82
C GLY A 184 -37.48 -8.92 4.19
N ASN A 185 -37.99 -9.15 5.41
CA ASN A 185 -38.92 -8.22 6.04
C ASN A 185 -38.19 -7.28 7.01
N GLY A 186 -36.86 -7.36 7.16
CA GLY A 186 -36.05 -6.45 7.98
C GLY A 186 -36.43 -6.44 9.47
N ASP A 187 -36.97 -7.55 9.96
CA ASP A 187 -37.31 -7.82 11.37
C ASP A 187 -36.80 -9.21 11.80
N GLY A 188 -35.84 -9.75 11.03
CA GLY A 188 -35.33 -11.09 11.17
C GLY A 188 -36.28 -12.17 10.67
N THR A 189 -37.26 -11.81 9.82
CA THR A 189 -38.10 -12.77 9.09
C THR A 189 -37.92 -12.64 7.59
N LEU A 190 -38.11 -13.75 6.88
CA LEU A 190 -38.06 -13.83 5.42
C LEU A 190 -39.43 -14.23 4.86
N ARG A 191 -39.74 -13.74 3.67
CA ARG A 191 -40.92 -14.16 2.89
C ARG A 191 -40.72 -15.60 2.39
N PRO A 192 -41.81 -16.31 2.03
CA PRO A 192 -41.70 -17.62 1.39
C PRO A 192 -40.80 -17.57 0.14
N GLN A 193 -40.00 -18.61 -0.07
CA GLN A 193 -39.07 -18.67 -1.20
C GLN A 193 -39.78 -18.52 -2.56
N GLN A 194 -39.18 -17.74 -3.44
CA GLN A 194 -39.45 -17.75 -4.86
C GLN A 194 -38.42 -18.64 -5.56
N ILE A 195 -38.86 -19.48 -6.49
CA ILE A 195 -38.00 -20.48 -7.11
C ILE A 195 -37.74 -20.10 -8.56
N HIS A 196 -36.48 -19.95 -8.95
CA HIS A 196 -36.07 -19.75 -10.33
C HIS A 196 -35.27 -20.96 -10.82
N ARG A 197 -35.57 -21.40 -12.04
CA ARG A 197 -34.81 -22.48 -12.68
C ARG A 197 -33.59 -21.89 -13.37
N VAL A 198 -32.45 -22.56 -13.19
CA VAL A 198 -31.17 -22.10 -13.71
C VAL A 198 -30.55 -23.15 -14.61
N GLY A 199 -30.07 -24.25 -14.01
CA GLY A 199 -29.34 -25.31 -14.70
C GLY A 199 -29.62 -26.69 -14.10
N ALA A 200 -28.64 -27.58 -14.18
CA ALA A 200 -28.76 -28.94 -13.69
C ALA A 200 -28.23 -29.10 -12.26
N LYS A 201 -27.12 -28.41 -11.93
CA LYS A 201 -26.41 -28.50 -10.66
C LYS A 201 -25.65 -27.19 -10.38
N PRO A 202 -26.37 -26.18 -9.89
CA PRO A 202 -25.77 -24.94 -9.40
C PRO A 202 -24.71 -25.22 -8.32
N THR A 203 -23.56 -24.56 -8.40
CA THR A 203 -22.43 -24.73 -7.48
C THR A 203 -22.12 -23.46 -6.68
N ASP A 204 -22.36 -22.29 -7.27
CA ASP A 204 -22.13 -21.01 -6.63
C ASP A 204 -22.99 -19.91 -7.27
N LEU A 205 -23.09 -18.76 -6.60
CA LEU A 205 -23.73 -17.56 -7.10
C LEU A 205 -23.07 -16.28 -6.58
N VAL A 206 -23.27 -15.19 -7.33
CA VAL A 206 -22.98 -13.81 -6.91
C VAL A 206 -24.11 -12.89 -7.36
N LEU A 207 -24.34 -11.83 -6.57
CA LEU A 207 -25.28 -10.75 -6.89
C LEU A 207 -24.50 -9.52 -7.35
N VAL A 208 -24.79 -9.01 -8.55
CA VAL A 208 -24.08 -7.87 -9.15
C VAL A 208 -24.92 -7.27 -10.27
N ASP A 209 -24.91 -5.94 -10.41
CA ASP A 209 -25.59 -5.22 -11.50
C ASP A 209 -24.77 -5.32 -12.80
N LEU A 210 -24.99 -6.36 -13.61
CA LEU A 210 -24.18 -6.70 -14.79
C LEU A 210 -24.53 -5.83 -16.00
N ASP A 211 -25.74 -5.30 -16.06
CA ASP A 211 -26.20 -4.44 -17.16
C ASP A 211 -26.34 -2.95 -16.81
N ARG A 212 -25.99 -2.60 -15.57
CA ARG A 212 -25.90 -1.23 -15.04
C ARG A 212 -27.24 -0.50 -15.04
N ASP A 213 -28.33 -1.23 -14.89
CA ASP A 213 -29.68 -0.66 -14.77
C ASP A 213 -30.03 -0.23 -13.33
N GLY A 214 -29.16 -0.57 -12.36
CA GLY A 214 -29.33 -0.26 -10.95
C GLY A 214 -30.00 -1.37 -10.14
N HIS A 215 -30.34 -2.49 -10.76
CA HIS A 215 -30.89 -3.68 -10.12
C HIS A 215 -29.82 -4.77 -9.99
N LEU A 216 -29.86 -5.53 -8.90
CA LEU A 216 -28.94 -6.65 -8.75
C LEU A 216 -29.35 -7.80 -9.68
N ASP A 217 -28.44 -8.20 -10.56
CA ASP A 217 -28.56 -9.43 -11.32
C ASP A 217 -27.95 -10.61 -10.56
N LEU A 218 -28.27 -11.81 -11.02
CA LEU A 218 -27.75 -13.05 -10.48
C LEU A 218 -26.87 -13.76 -11.52
N ALA A 219 -25.62 -14.02 -11.17
CA ALA A 219 -24.76 -14.94 -11.91
C ALA A 219 -24.56 -16.22 -11.10
N VAL A 220 -24.74 -17.37 -11.75
CA VAL A 220 -24.73 -18.70 -11.10
C VAL A 220 -23.81 -19.63 -11.87
N THR A 221 -22.85 -20.28 -11.23
CA THR A 221 -22.11 -21.38 -11.84
C THR A 221 -22.91 -22.66 -11.75
N ASP A 222 -22.89 -23.43 -12.82
CA ASP A 222 -23.53 -24.75 -12.90
C ASP A 222 -22.54 -25.75 -13.47
N ASP A 223 -22.29 -26.84 -12.75
CA ASP A 223 -21.29 -27.83 -13.16
C ASP A 223 -21.77 -28.75 -14.31
N GLY A 224 -23.02 -28.57 -14.76
CA GLY A 224 -23.65 -29.34 -15.83
C GLY A 224 -24.13 -30.72 -15.38
N GLY A 225 -23.82 -31.16 -14.15
CA GLY A 225 -24.05 -32.51 -13.64
C GLY A 225 -23.28 -33.57 -14.44
N PHE A 226 -23.89 -34.04 -15.53
CA PHE A 226 -23.27 -34.96 -16.49
C PHE A 226 -23.01 -34.31 -17.87
N GLY A 227 -23.41 -33.04 -18.04
CA GLY A 227 -23.23 -32.23 -19.25
C GLY A 227 -22.05 -31.25 -19.14
N ALA A 228 -21.94 -30.35 -20.11
CA ALA A 228 -20.96 -29.25 -20.05
C ALA A 228 -21.46 -28.16 -19.09
N GLY A 229 -20.57 -27.68 -18.22
CA GLY A 229 -20.89 -26.61 -17.29
C GLY A 229 -21.04 -25.23 -17.95
N ALA A 230 -21.70 -24.33 -17.24
CA ALA A 230 -22.00 -22.98 -17.70
C ALA A 230 -22.05 -21.98 -16.53
N VAL A 231 -21.95 -20.70 -16.86
CA VAL A 231 -22.42 -19.62 -16.01
C VAL A 231 -23.78 -19.18 -16.51
N PHE A 232 -24.79 -19.17 -15.67
CA PHE A 232 -26.10 -18.63 -15.99
C PHE A 232 -26.25 -17.22 -15.43
N VAL A 233 -26.72 -16.29 -16.25
CA VAL A 233 -27.10 -14.94 -15.83
C VAL A 233 -28.61 -14.81 -15.84
N LEU A 234 -29.18 -14.32 -14.74
CA LEU A 234 -30.57 -13.94 -14.62
C LEU A 234 -30.64 -12.47 -14.26
N ARG A 235 -31.28 -11.65 -15.10
CA ARG A 235 -31.40 -10.21 -14.84
C ARG A 235 -32.41 -9.92 -13.75
N GLY A 236 -32.08 -9.02 -12.85
CA GLY A 236 -32.98 -8.52 -11.80
C GLY A 236 -34.11 -7.70 -12.41
N ASP A 237 -35.31 -7.82 -11.86
CA ASP A 237 -36.45 -6.96 -12.26
C ASP A 237 -36.67 -5.77 -11.30
N GLY A 238 -35.81 -5.62 -10.29
CA GLY A 238 -35.89 -4.59 -9.26
C GLY A 238 -37.02 -4.75 -8.25
N SER A 239 -37.82 -5.81 -8.35
CA SER A 239 -38.92 -6.14 -7.44
C SER A 239 -38.64 -7.39 -6.58
N GLY A 240 -37.40 -7.87 -6.61
CA GLY A 240 -36.97 -9.11 -5.97
C GLY A 240 -37.15 -10.36 -6.83
N GLY A 241 -37.55 -10.21 -8.10
CA GLY A 241 -37.64 -11.28 -9.07
C GLY A 241 -36.50 -11.24 -10.10
N PHE A 242 -36.40 -12.32 -10.86
CA PHE A 242 -35.40 -12.46 -11.93
C PHE A 242 -36.03 -12.93 -13.24
N GLY A 243 -35.48 -12.41 -14.35
CA GLY A 243 -35.78 -12.84 -15.70
C GLY A 243 -35.31 -14.28 -16.01
N PRO A 244 -35.45 -14.72 -17.27
CA PRO A 244 -35.02 -16.05 -17.68
C PRO A 244 -33.50 -16.22 -17.57
N ALA A 245 -33.06 -17.42 -17.17
CA ALA A 245 -31.64 -17.78 -17.11
C ALA A 245 -31.03 -17.89 -18.50
N LEU A 246 -29.98 -17.11 -18.76
CA LEU A 246 -29.18 -17.14 -19.97
C LEU A 246 -27.84 -17.84 -19.69
N GLY A 247 -27.60 -18.98 -20.33
CA GLY A 247 -26.39 -19.78 -20.13
C GLY A 247 -25.23 -19.33 -21.01
N HIS A 248 -24.05 -19.22 -20.40
CA HIS A 248 -22.75 -18.95 -21.00
C HIS A 248 -21.85 -20.18 -20.77
N PRO A 249 -21.69 -21.06 -21.78
CA PRO A 249 -20.88 -22.26 -21.62
C PRO A 249 -19.43 -21.93 -21.30
N THR A 250 -18.87 -22.56 -20.27
CA THR A 250 -17.48 -22.36 -19.86
C THR A 250 -16.52 -23.36 -20.51
N GLY A 251 -17.06 -24.43 -21.11
CA GLY A 251 -16.28 -25.52 -21.70
C GLY A 251 -15.56 -26.41 -20.69
N SER A 252 -15.86 -26.24 -19.39
CA SER A 252 -15.23 -26.90 -18.26
C SER A 252 -16.24 -27.09 -17.12
N THR A 253 -15.76 -27.48 -15.94
CA THR A 253 -16.57 -27.62 -14.72
C THR A 253 -16.43 -26.36 -13.85
N PRO A 254 -17.39 -25.42 -13.88
CA PRO A 254 -17.31 -24.22 -13.07
C PRO A 254 -17.74 -24.49 -11.61
N LEU A 255 -16.92 -24.06 -10.64
CA LEU A 255 -17.18 -24.29 -9.21
C LEU A 255 -17.35 -22.99 -8.43
N GLY A 256 -16.37 -22.08 -8.50
CA GLY A 256 -16.37 -20.80 -7.80
C GLY A 256 -16.54 -19.63 -8.75
N LEU A 257 -17.16 -18.57 -8.26
CA LEU A 257 -17.45 -17.36 -9.01
C LEU A 257 -17.20 -16.11 -8.16
N THR A 258 -16.63 -15.09 -8.78
CA THR A 258 -16.56 -13.74 -8.22
C THR A 258 -16.80 -12.70 -9.31
N ALA A 259 -17.26 -11.51 -8.91
CA ALA A 259 -17.53 -10.38 -9.78
C ALA A 259 -16.73 -9.15 -9.35
N ALA A 260 -16.04 -8.51 -10.29
CA ALA A 260 -15.25 -7.30 -10.07
C ALA A 260 -14.97 -6.60 -11.40
N ASP A 261 -14.60 -5.32 -11.38
CA ASP A 261 -14.03 -4.64 -12.55
C ASP A 261 -12.56 -5.06 -12.70
N LEU A 262 -12.29 -6.04 -13.57
CA LEU A 262 -10.96 -6.65 -13.75
C LEU A 262 -10.12 -5.91 -14.81
N ASN A 263 -10.75 -5.04 -15.61
CA ASN A 263 -10.10 -4.31 -16.70
C ASN A 263 -10.12 -2.78 -16.54
N GLY A 264 -10.68 -2.26 -15.44
CA GLY A 264 -10.72 -0.85 -15.11
C GLY A 264 -11.68 -0.01 -15.98
N ASP A 265 -12.64 -0.62 -16.69
CA ASP A 265 -13.60 0.09 -17.53
C ASP A 265 -14.88 0.51 -16.78
N GLY A 266 -14.96 0.15 -15.50
CA GLY A 266 -16.06 0.43 -14.59
C GLY A 266 -17.26 -0.50 -14.76
N ARG A 267 -17.21 -1.54 -15.59
CA ARG A 267 -18.27 -2.56 -15.75
C ARG A 267 -17.88 -3.79 -14.94
N PRO A 268 -18.86 -4.51 -14.37
CA PRO A 268 -18.54 -5.76 -13.70
C PRO A 268 -18.16 -6.86 -14.70
N ASP A 269 -17.03 -7.50 -14.43
CA ASP A 269 -16.55 -8.72 -15.07
C ASP A 269 -16.78 -9.90 -14.14
N LEU A 270 -16.68 -11.13 -14.66
CA LEU A 270 -16.70 -12.35 -13.87
C LEU A 270 -15.38 -13.11 -13.96
N ALA A 271 -14.91 -13.62 -12.83
CA ALA A 271 -13.85 -14.63 -12.77
C ALA A 271 -14.43 -15.94 -12.24
N VAL A 272 -14.26 -17.01 -13.03
CA VAL A 272 -14.92 -18.31 -12.82
C VAL A 272 -13.86 -19.39 -12.73
N THR A 273 -13.79 -20.14 -11.63
CA THR A 273 -12.88 -21.28 -11.57
C THR A 273 -13.35 -22.37 -12.53
N ALA A 274 -12.44 -22.94 -13.30
CA ALA A 274 -12.67 -23.99 -14.29
C ALA A 274 -11.92 -25.25 -13.83
N ALA A 275 -12.51 -25.98 -12.89
CA ALA A 275 -11.80 -26.94 -12.07
C ALA A 275 -11.14 -28.07 -12.88
N THR A 276 -11.84 -28.64 -13.86
CA THR A 276 -11.30 -29.70 -14.73
C THR A 276 -10.35 -29.19 -15.83
N ALA A 277 -10.18 -27.88 -15.95
CA ALA A 277 -9.23 -27.25 -16.87
C ALA A 277 -8.01 -26.67 -16.13
N ASP A 278 -7.91 -26.85 -14.81
CA ASP A 278 -6.85 -26.33 -13.95
C ASP A 278 -6.61 -24.82 -14.14
N ALA A 279 -7.70 -24.07 -14.32
CA ALA A 279 -7.66 -22.67 -14.76
C ALA A 279 -8.80 -21.84 -14.17
N VAL A 280 -8.70 -20.52 -14.35
CA VAL A 280 -9.79 -19.56 -14.14
C VAL A 280 -10.15 -18.93 -15.48
N ASN A 281 -11.43 -18.88 -15.80
CA ASN A 281 -11.97 -18.16 -16.94
C ASN A 281 -12.34 -16.74 -16.53
N ILE A 282 -11.82 -15.76 -17.25
CA ILE A 282 -12.11 -14.33 -17.09
C ILE A 282 -13.08 -13.92 -18.18
N LEU A 283 -14.27 -13.51 -17.80
CA LEU A 283 -15.36 -13.10 -18.67
C LEU A 283 -15.54 -11.59 -18.52
N LEU A 284 -14.98 -10.83 -19.47
CA LEU A 284 -15.11 -9.36 -19.46
C LEU A 284 -16.53 -8.95 -19.87
N GLY A 285 -17.17 -8.12 -19.04
CA GLY A 285 -18.54 -7.67 -19.20
C GLY A 285 -18.68 -6.67 -20.33
N ASP A 286 -19.73 -6.81 -21.14
CA ASP A 286 -20.10 -5.80 -22.13
C ASP A 286 -20.95 -4.66 -21.52
N GLY A 287 -21.30 -4.77 -20.23
CA GLY A 287 -22.16 -3.87 -19.47
C GLY A 287 -23.60 -3.79 -19.95
N ASN A 288 -24.06 -4.78 -20.71
CA ASN A 288 -25.46 -5.03 -21.02
C ASN A 288 -25.87 -6.43 -20.53
N GLY A 289 -25.18 -6.99 -19.52
CA GLY A 289 -25.41 -8.34 -19.01
C GLY A 289 -24.85 -9.47 -19.88
N GLY A 290 -24.04 -9.16 -20.89
CA GLY A 290 -23.31 -10.11 -21.72
C GLY A 290 -21.80 -10.10 -21.44
N PHE A 291 -21.08 -11.06 -22.03
CA PHE A 291 -19.64 -11.20 -21.87
C PHE A 291 -18.92 -11.40 -23.20
N GLY A 292 -17.68 -10.92 -23.26
CA GLY A 292 -16.74 -11.21 -24.33
C GLY A 292 -16.29 -12.69 -24.37
N THR A 293 -15.33 -12.99 -25.24
CA THR A 293 -14.72 -14.32 -25.27
C THR A 293 -13.92 -14.53 -23.97
N PRO A 294 -14.07 -15.67 -23.27
CA PRO A 294 -13.34 -15.92 -22.03
C PRO A 294 -11.82 -15.94 -22.24
N THR A 295 -11.09 -15.26 -21.36
CA THR A 295 -9.64 -15.39 -21.24
C THR A 295 -9.31 -16.45 -20.20
N VAL A 296 -8.46 -17.42 -20.55
CA VAL A 296 -8.10 -18.52 -19.65
C VAL A 296 -6.80 -18.19 -18.92
N VAL A 297 -6.84 -18.20 -17.59
CA VAL A 297 -5.69 -17.99 -16.70
C VAL A 297 -5.32 -19.35 -16.07
N PRO A 298 -4.19 -19.96 -16.46
CA PRO A 298 -3.78 -21.25 -15.90
C PRO A 298 -3.41 -21.13 -14.41
N MET A 299 -3.99 -21.99 -13.57
CA MET A 299 -3.66 -22.10 -12.14
C MET A 299 -2.71 -23.27 -11.88
N GLY A 300 -2.82 -24.32 -12.69
CA GLY A 300 -1.94 -25.48 -12.65
C GLY A 300 -2.37 -26.59 -11.69
N ASP A 301 -3.38 -26.34 -10.85
CA ASP A 301 -4.09 -27.37 -10.07
C ASP A 301 -5.50 -26.90 -9.71
N PHE A 302 -6.42 -27.86 -9.60
CA PHE A 302 -7.88 -27.78 -9.44
C PHE A 302 -8.36 -26.60 -8.59
N PRO A 303 -8.72 -25.44 -9.20
CA PRO A 303 -9.23 -24.31 -8.43
C PRO A 303 -10.69 -24.54 -8.05
N GLY A 304 -10.97 -24.62 -6.75
CA GLY A 304 -12.30 -24.83 -6.19
C GLY A 304 -13.05 -23.53 -5.93
N SER A 305 -12.34 -22.51 -5.44
CA SER A 305 -12.92 -21.23 -5.08
C SER A 305 -12.05 -20.05 -5.51
N ILE A 306 -12.67 -18.87 -5.62
CA ILE A 306 -12.03 -17.63 -6.02
C ILE A 306 -12.66 -16.42 -5.32
N THR A 307 -11.87 -15.40 -5.05
CA THR A 307 -12.34 -14.05 -4.72
C THR A 307 -11.37 -13.00 -5.26
N THR A 308 -11.70 -11.73 -5.08
CA THR A 308 -10.91 -10.59 -5.56
C THR A 308 -10.51 -9.65 -4.42
N GLY A 309 -9.41 -8.93 -4.58
CA GLY A 309 -8.94 -7.89 -3.66
C GLY A 309 -7.86 -7.04 -4.32
N ASP A 310 -7.38 -5.97 -3.67
CA ASP A 310 -6.21 -5.19 -4.12
C ASP A 310 -5.05 -5.50 -3.18
N PHE A 311 -4.35 -6.61 -3.43
CA PHE A 311 -3.37 -7.16 -2.48
C PHE A 311 -2.00 -6.50 -2.61
N ASP A 312 -1.66 -5.91 -3.76
CA ASP A 312 -0.42 -5.16 -3.98
C ASP A 312 -0.55 -3.62 -3.84
N LEU A 313 -1.79 -3.16 -3.59
CA LEU A 313 -2.16 -1.78 -3.31
C LEU A 313 -1.87 -0.83 -4.49
N ASP A 314 -2.05 -1.33 -5.71
CA ASP A 314 -1.93 -0.57 -6.95
C ASP A 314 -3.28 -0.02 -7.46
N GLY A 315 -4.38 -0.39 -6.80
CA GLY A 315 -5.75 0.03 -7.10
C GLY A 315 -6.41 -0.73 -8.24
N ARG A 316 -5.84 -1.86 -8.67
CA ARG A 316 -6.45 -2.80 -9.62
C ARG A 316 -6.97 -4.03 -8.88
N ALA A 317 -7.90 -4.74 -9.49
CA ALA A 317 -8.43 -5.96 -8.93
C ALA A 317 -7.46 -7.13 -9.18
N ASP A 318 -7.01 -7.74 -8.08
CA ASP A 318 -6.26 -8.98 -8.04
C ASP A 318 -7.20 -10.17 -7.81
N LEU A 319 -6.73 -11.36 -8.16
CA LEU A 319 -7.44 -12.61 -7.86
C LEU A 319 -6.74 -13.37 -6.76
N VAL A 320 -7.52 -14.06 -5.94
CA VAL A 320 -7.01 -15.17 -5.13
C VAL A 320 -7.89 -16.40 -5.35
N ALA A 321 -7.27 -17.49 -5.79
CA ALA A 321 -7.91 -18.77 -5.98
C ALA A 321 -7.37 -19.80 -4.99
N THR A 322 -8.25 -20.67 -4.52
CA THR A 322 -7.93 -21.77 -3.61
C THR A 322 -8.42 -23.09 -4.19
N GLY A 323 -7.70 -24.17 -3.88
CA GLY A 323 -7.99 -25.50 -4.42
C GLY A 323 -7.52 -26.63 -3.51
N ASP A 324 -7.34 -27.81 -4.09
CA ASP A 324 -6.99 -29.03 -3.36
C ASP A 324 -5.50 -29.13 -3.00
N ASP A 325 -4.66 -28.23 -3.54
CA ASP A 325 -3.20 -28.27 -3.40
C ASP A 325 -2.68 -27.67 -2.08
N SER A 326 -3.58 -27.28 -1.17
CA SER A 326 -3.26 -26.63 0.10
C SER A 326 -2.54 -25.27 -0.08
N ARG A 327 -2.84 -24.56 -1.17
CA ARG A 327 -2.33 -23.21 -1.40
C ARG A 327 -3.44 -22.22 -1.75
N ALA A 328 -3.17 -20.97 -1.43
CA ALA A 328 -3.85 -19.83 -2.02
C ALA A 328 -2.93 -19.25 -3.10
N ALA A 329 -3.42 -19.22 -4.34
CA ALA A 329 -2.75 -18.61 -5.48
C ALA A 329 -3.26 -17.18 -5.65
N VAL A 330 -2.39 -16.19 -5.43
CA VAL A 330 -2.68 -14.77 -5.57
C VAL A 330 -2.08 -14.26 -6.87
N LEU A 331 -2.89 -13.59 -7.69
CA LEU A 331 -2.50 -13.09 -9.00
C LEU A 331 -2.77 -11.58 -9.07
N PRO A 332 -1.73 -10.74 -8.99
CA PRO A 332 -1.88 -9.30 -9.15
C PRO A 332 -2.42 -8.93 -10.54
N GLY A 333 -3.40 -8.04 -10.60
CA GLY A 333 -4.06 -7.60 -11.82
C GLY A 333 -3.25 -6.56 -12.58
N ASN A 334 -3.17 -6.68 -13.91
CA ASN A 334 -2.67 -5.60 -14.76
C ASN A 334 -3.76 -4.56 -15.06
N GLY A 335 -5.01 -4.82 -14.67
CA GLY A 335 -6.17 -3.94 -14.86
C GLY A 335 -6.52 -3.75 -16.34
N ASP A 336 -6.34 -4.80 -17.13
CA ASP A 336 -6.80 -4.95 -18.51
C ASP A 336 -7.44 -6.34 -18.74
N GLY A 337 -7.82 -7.01 -17.65
CA GLY A 337 -8.27 -8.41 -17.66
C GLY A 337 -7.15 -9.45 -17.69
N THR A 338 -5.88 -9.03 -17.69
CA THR A 338 -4.71 -9.92 -17.57
C THR A 338 -4.04 -9.82 -16.19
N PHE A 339 -3.21 -10.81 -15.85
CA PHE A 339 -2.62 -10.94 -14.51
C PHE A 339 -1.10 -11.15 -14.57
N GLN A 340 -0.42 -10.69 -13.53
CA GLN A 340 0.99 -10.98 -13.26
C GLN A 340 1.17 -12.47 -12.89
N PRO A 341 2.42 -12.97 -12.86
CA PRO A 341 2.68 -14.34 -12.41
C PRO A 341 2.11 -14.61 -11.01
N GLN A 342 1.48 -15.78 -10.85
CA GLN A 342 0.89 -16.18 -9.56
C GLN A 342 1.94 -16.28 -8.45
N GLN A 343 1.56 -15.81 -7.26
CA GLN A 343 2.27 -16.00 -6.00
C GLN A 343 1.49 -16.99 -5.16
N THR A 344 2.16 -18.01 -4.63
CA THR A 344 1.46 -19.09 -3.90
C THR A 344 1.81 -19.07 -2.42
N TYR A 345 0.79 -19.12 -1.58
CA TYR A 345 0.92 -19.11 -0.13
C TYR A 345 0.36 -20.40 0.44
N ARG A 346 1.07 -21.02 1.38
CA ARG A 346 0.59 -22.25 2.01
C ARG A 346 -0.57 -21.95 2.94
N VAL A 347 -1.66 -22.70 2.77
CA VAL A 347 -2.78 -22.78 3.70
C VAL A 347 -2.91 -24.23 4.16
N ALA A 348 -3.33 -24.48 5.39
CA ALA A 348 -3.35 -25.83 5.95
C ALA A 348 -4.48 -26.73 5.38
N ALA A 349 -4.41 -27.09 4.09
CA ALA A 349 -5.23 -28.06 3.33
C ALA A 349 -6.76 -27.84 3.24
N PHE A 350 -7.26 -28.14 2.02
CA PHE A 350 -8.58 -27.86 1.41
C PHE A 350 -9.07 -26.42 1.54
N GLY A 351 -8.96 -25.69 0.43
CA GLY A 351 -9.29 -24.27 0.38
C GLY A 351 -10.78 -24.01 0.25
N GLY A 352 -11.43 -23.75 1.38
CA GLY A 352 -12.73 -23.06 1.40
C GLY A 352 -12.68 -21.70 0.70
N ARG A 353 -13.82 -21.00 0.60
CA ARG A 353 -13.80 -19.65 0.01
C ARG A 353 -12.86 -18.74 0.78
N PRO A 354 -11.87 -18.13 0.10
CA PRO A 354 -11.09 -17.07 0.72
C PRO A 354 -12.01 -15.87 1.01
N VAL A 355 -11.82 -15.25 2.18
CA VAL A 355 -12.42 -13.97 2.53
C VAL A 355 -11.34 -12.92 2.66
N VAL A 356 -11.66 -11.71 2.22
CA VAL A 356 -10.75 -10.56 2.20
C VAL A 356 -11.28 -9.50 3.14
N GLY A 357 -10.41 -8.96 3.98
CA GLY A 357 -10.75 -7.89 4.92
C GLY A 357 -9.53 -7.38 5.66
N ASP A 358 -9.62 -6.19 6.26
CA ASP A 358 -8.56 -5.64 7.10
C ASP A 358 -8.67 -6.21 8.52
N LEU A 359 -7.94 -7.29 8.81
CA LEU A 359 -8.06 -8.07 10.05
C LEU A 359 -7.24 -7.48 11.19
N ASN A 360 -6.24 -6.64 10.87
CA ASN A 360 -5.37 -5.98 11.85
C ASN A 360 -5.61 -4.46 11.96
N GLY A 361 -6.47 -3.88 11.12
CA GLY A 361 -6.80 -2.46 11.12
C GLY A 361 -5.73 -1.55 10.52
N ASP A 362 -4.83 -2.07 9.68
CA ASP A 362 -3.73 -1.32 9.07
C ASP A 362 -4.08 -0.70 7.70
N GLY A 363 -5.31 -0.89 7.24
CA GLY A 363 -5.84 -0.39 5.99
C GLY A 363 -5.39 -1.19 4.77
N ARG A 364 -4.97 -2.44 4.93
CA ARG A 364 -4.60 -3.36 3.85
C ARG A 364 -5.53 -4.56 3.85
N PRO A 365 -5.90 -5.08 2.67
CA PRO A 365 -6.72 -6.28 2.61
C PRO A 365 -5.88 -7.49 2.99
N ASP A 366 -6.20 -8.09 4.13
CA ASP A 366 -5.70 -9.38 4.57
C ASP A 366 -6.56 -10.51 3.99
N LEU A 367 -6.06 -11.74 4.11
CA LEU A 367 -6.71 -12.93 3.59
C LEU A 367 -6.95 -13.93 4.73
N ALA A 368 -8.17 -14.47 4.80
CA ALA A 368 -8.46 -15.66 5.60
C ALA A 368 -9.01 -16.77 4.70
N VAL A 369 -8.67 -18.03 5.02
CA VAL A 369 -9.06 -19.22 4.26
C VAL A 369 -9.42 -20.33 5.23
N GLY A 370 -10.59 -20.94 5.05
CA GLY A 370 -10.99 -22.15 5.77
C GLY A 370 -10.15 -23.37 5.37
N ASN A 371 -9.97 -24.31 6.28
CA ASN A 371 -9.10 -25.48 6.14
C ASN A 371 -9.78 -26.77 6.64
N ASP A 372 -9.09 -27.92 6.65
CA ASP A 372 -9.64 -29.17 7.20
C ASP A 372 -10.07 -29.10 8.68
N SER A 373 -9.41 -28.28 9.49
CA SER A 373 -9.72 -28.17 10.93
C SER A 373 -9.38 -26.80 11.53
N ALA A 374 -9.19 -25.80 10.68
CA ALA A 374 -8.66 -24.51 11.07
C ALA A 374 -9.10 -23.40 10.11
N VAL A 375 -8.75 -22.18 10.45
CA VAL A 375 -8.79 -21.02 9.56
C VAL A 375 -7.39 -20.44 9.49
N SER A 376 -6.85 -20.36 8.29
CA SER A 376 -5.54 -19.77 7.99
C SER A 376 -5.69 -18.29 7.70
N VAL A 377 -4.86 -17.46 8.34
CA VAL A 377 -4.85 -16.01 8.21
C VAL A 377 -3.50 -15.58 7.67
N LEU A 378 -3.52 -14.72 6.66
CA LEU A 378 -2.36 -14.15 5.98
C LEU A 378 -2.50 -12.63 6.03
N LEU A 379 -1.61 -11.97 6.76
CA LEU A 379 -1.62 -10.51 6.89
C LEU A 379 -0.82 -9.85 5.78
N ASN A 380 -1.38 -8.83 5.14
CA ASN A 380 -0.82 -8.17 3.99
C ASN A 380 0.29 -7.19 4.39
N THR A 381 1.46 -7.37 3.80
CA THR A 381 2.67 -6.59 4.06
C THR A 381 3.03 -5.61 2.94
N SER A 382 2.25 -5.59 1.85
CA SER A 382 2.41 -4.70 0.70
C SER A 382 2.38 -3.23 1.10
N ARG A 383 3.35 -2.46 0.60
CA ARG A 383 3.48 -1.04 0.92
C ARG A 383 2.99 -0.16 -0.23
N ARG A 384 2.20 0.86 0.11
CA ARG A 384 1.56 1.77 -0.85
C ARG A 384 2.58 2.65 -1.58
N PRO A 385 2.38 2.96 -2.86
CA PRO A 385 3.18 3.95 -3.56
C PRO A 385 2.93 5.36 -3.02
N VAL A 386 3.90 6.26 -3.21
CA VAL A 386 3.77 7.68 -2.90
C VAL A 386 4.17 8.55 -4.08
N THR A 387 3.63 9.77 -4.11
CA THR A 387 4.09 10.86 -4.96
C THR A 387 4.79 11.90 -4.09
N THR A 388 6.00 12.31 -4.49
CA THR A 388 6.74 13.39 -3.83
C THR A 388 6.75 14.62 -4.73
N THR A 389 6.44 15.78 -4.17
CA THR A 389 6.63 17.08 -4.82
C THR A 389 7.63 17.92 -4.05
N LEU A 390 8.37 18.76 -4.76
CA LEU A 390 9.41 19.61 -4.19
C LEU A 390 9.27 21.03 -4.73
N THR A 391 9.24 22.01 -3.85
CA THR A 391 9.23 23.44 -4.19
C THR A 391 10.29 24.19 -3.39
N SER A 392 10.69 25.36 -3.88
CA SER A 392 11.58 26.27 -3.15
C SER A 392 10.90 27.61 -2.88
N SER A 393 11.34 28.29 -1.82
CA SER A 393 10.76 29.57 -1.38
C SER A 393 11.03 30.74 -2.33
N ALA A 394 12.12 30.70 -3.10
CA ALA A 394 12.46 31.69 -4.12
C ALA A 394 13.34 31.06 -5.20
N ASP A 395 13.01 31.29 -6.47
CA ASP A 395 13.86 30.93 -7.61
C ASP A 395 13.73 31.99 -8.73
N PRO A 396 14.80 32.74 -9.08
CA PRO A 396 16.12 32.73 -8.44
C PRO A 396 16.11 33.30 -7.02
N ALA A 397 16.90 32.71 -6.13
CA ALA A 397 17.14 33.24 -4.78
C ALA A 397 18.31 34.24 -4.76
N PRO A 398 18.22 35.34 -3.99
CA PRO A 398 19.37 36.22 -3.78
C PRO A 398 20.46 35.50 -2.96
N PHE A 399 21.72 35.61 -3.39
CA PHE A 399 22.84 35.08 -2.63
C PHE A 399 22.91 35.68 -1.22
N GLY A 400 23.12 34.82 -0.22
CA GLY A 400 23.09 35.17 1.20
C GLY A 400 21.68 35.11 1.83
N SER A 401 20.63 34.87 1.05
CA SER A 401 19.29 34.62 1.60
C SER A 401 19.07 33.12 1.85
N PRO A 402 18.37 32.73 2.94
CA PRO A 402 17.94 31.36 3.15
C PRO A 402 17.01 30.89 2.03
N VAL A 403 17.22 29.66 1.53
CA VAL A 403 16.27 29.00 0.63
C VAL A 403 15.59 27.87 1.39
N THR A 404 14.28 27.97 1.56
CA THR A 404 13.47 26.90 2.16
C THR A 404 12.92 26.00 1.08
N PHE A 405 13.31 24.73 1.11
CA PHE A 405 12.73 23.68 0.29
C PHE A 405 11.57 23.04 1.03
N THR A 406 10.41 22.95 0.37
CA THR A 406 9.25 22.23 0.91
C THR A 406 9.06 20.95 0.10
N ALA A 407 9.31 19.81 0.74
CA ALA A 407 9.01 18.50 0.17
C ALA A 407 7.66 18.02 0.74
N THR A 408 6.73 17.66 -0.14
CA THR A 408 5.42 17.11 0.24
C THR A 408 5.31 15.69 -0.31
N VAL A 409 5.00 14.74 0.55
CA VAL A 409 4.82 13.32 0.22
C VAL A 409 3.35 12.98 0.44
N CYS A 410 2.72 12.44 -0.59
CA CYS A 410 1.31 12.03 -0.56
C CYS A 410 1.19 10.57 -1.04
N PRO A 411 0.19 9.81 -0.57
CA PRO A 411 -0.18 8.54 -1.17
C PRO A 411 -0.44 8.71 -2.67
N ALA A 412 0.07 7.80 -3.50
CA ALA A 412 -0.23 7.85 -4.94
C ALA A 412 -1.65 7.32 -5.20
N ALA A 413 -2.37 7.97 -6.11
CA ALA A 413 -3.64 7.45 -6.62
C ALA A 413 -3.39 6.23 -7.52
N PRO A 414 -4.30 5.23 -7.56
CA PRO A 414 -5.60 5.16 -6.90
C PRO A 414 -5.57 4.33 -5.60
N GLY A 415 -4.71 4.69 -4.63
CA GLY A 415 -4.73 4.01 -3.33
C GLY A 415 -5.97 4.33 -2.50
N ILE A 416 -6.76 3.31 -2.15
CA ILE A 416 -8.00 3.38 -1.36
C ILE A 416 -7.74 4.01 0.02
N ALA A 417 -8.47 5.06 0.43
CA ALA A 417 -8.42 5.59 1.80
C ALA A 417 -8.87 4.51 2.82
N PRO A 418 -8.30 4.40 4.04
CA PRO A 418 -7.87 5.50 4.89
C PRO A 418 -6.46 5.28 5.48
N ALA A 419 -5.41 5.30 4.67
CA ALA A 419 -4.07 5.31 5.23
C ALA A 419 -3.74 6.71 5.80
N GLY A 420 -3.17 6.75 7.01
CA GLY A 420 -2.65 7.97 7.62
C GLY A 420 -1.56 8.63 6.76
N PRO A 421 -1.22 9.91 7.01
CA PRO A 421 -0.21 10.62 6.23
C PRO A 421 1.17 9.94 6.33
N PRO A 422 1.97 9.93 5.25
CA PRO A 422 3.32 9.34 5.27
C PRO A 422 4.19 9.88 6.41
N THR A 423 4.97 9.01 7.02
CA THR A 423 5.83 9.32 8.18
C THR A 423 7.31 9.15 7.82
N GLY A 424 8.21 9.50 8.75
CA GLY A 424 9.65 9.39 8.56
C GLY A 424 10.29 10.71 8.12
N THR A 425 11.25 10.64 7.20
CA THR A 425 12.06 11.80 6.80
C THR A 425 12.22 11.90 5.28
N VAL A 426 12.45 13.10 4.78
CA VAL A 426 12.90 13.36 3.41
C VAL A 426 14.35 13.86 3.47
N ALA A 427 15.21 13.30 2.63
CA ALA A 427 16.57 13.76 2.43
C ALA A 427 16.66 14.63 1.17
N LEU A 428 17.40 15.74 1.27
CA LEU A 428 17.72 16.62 0.15
C LEU A 428 19.19 16.52 -0.22
N THR A 429 19.49 16.45 -1.51
CA THR A 429 20.83 16.58 -2.06
C THR A 429 20.88 17.68 -3.11
N ASP A 430 22.04 18.32 -3.26
CA ASP A 430 22.39 19.12 -4.43
C ASP A 430 23.42 18.33 -5.25
N GLY A 431 23.00 17.79 -6.39
CA GLY A 431 23.73 16.72 -7.06
C GLY A 431 23.95 15.54 -6.10
N ALA A 432 25.21 15.21 -5.83
CA ALA A 432 25.59 14.15 -4.90
C ALA A 432 25.76 14.61 -3.43
N THR A 433 25.74 15.92 -3.18
CA THR A 433 26.05 16.49 -1.85
C THR A 433 24.80 16.58 -0.99
N PRO A 434 24.74 15.95 0.20
CA PRO A 434 23.61 16.10 1.11
C PRO A 434 23.49 17.53 1.64
N ILE A 435 22.33 18.16 1.49
CA ILE A 435 22.09 19.55 1.96
C ILE A 435 21.17 19.63 3.17
N GLY A 436 20.43 18.56 3.49
CA GLY A 436 19.67 18.45 4.73
C GLY A 436 18.72 17.26 4.76
N THR A 437 18.20 16.96 5.94
CA THR A 437 17.12 15.98 6.17
C THR A 437 16.03 16.63 7.02
N GLY A 438 14.78 16.32 6.73
CA GLY A 438 13.63 16.90 7.42
C GLY A 438 12.61 15.84 7.80
N ALA A 439 12.11 15.90 9.03
CA ALA A 439 11.02 15.03 9.48
C ALA A 439 9.70 15.46 8.84
N LEU A 440 8.92 14.48 8.39
CA LEU A 440 7.58 14.70 7.83
C LEU A 440 6.59 15.03 8.96
N SER A 441 5.69 15.96 8.66
CA SER A 441 4.58 16.35 9.54
C SER A 441 3.31 16.48 8.70
N PRO A 442 2.12 16.14 9.23
CA PRO A 442 0.86 16.24 8.48
C PRO A 442 0.65 17.62 7.86
N GLY A 443 0.36 17.67 6.55
CA GLY A 443 0.17 18.91 5.80
C GLY A 443 0.43 18.75 4.30
N GLY A 444 -0.03 19.72 3.50
CA GLY A 444 0.17 19.72 2.04
C GLY A 444 -0.95 19.09 1.22
N GLY A 445 -2.03 18.65 1.88
CA GLY A 445 -3.22 18.07 1.24
C GLY A 445 -3.86 17.00 2.12
N PRO A 446 -4.98 16.39 1.66
CA PRO A 446 -5.59 15.24 2.33
C PRO A 446 -4.59 14.07 2.42
N ASN A 447 -4.36 13.55 3.63
CA ASN A 447 -3.43 12.43 3.91
C ASN A 447 -1.99 12.65 3.39
N CYS A 448 -1.56 13.89 3.19
CA CYS A 448 -0.18 14.22 2.86
C CYS A 448 0.60 14.61 4.11
N ALA A 449 1.92 14.47 4.02
CA ALA A 449 2.85 15.06 4.96
C ALA A 449 3.88 15.91 4.23
N LEU A 450 4.37 16.96 4.88
CA LEU A 450 5.43 17.80 4.35
C LEU A 450 6.54 18.02 5.37
N THR A 451 7.70 18.39 4.86
CA THR A 451 8.81 18.92 5.64
C THR A 451 9.37 20.17 4.97
N ARG A 452 9.92 21.07 5.78
CA ARG A 452 10.57 22.30 5.32
C ARG A 452 12.02 22.29 5.77
N ILE A 453 12.93 22.33 4.80
CA ILE A 453 14.37 22.29 5.02
C ILE A 453 14.94 23.60 4.50
N SER A 454 15.38 24.46 5.42
CA SER A 454 16.04 25.72 5.07
C SER A 454 17.53 25.49 4.89
N ARG A 455 18.09 25.95 3.77
CA ARG A 455 19.52 25.95 3.51
C ARG A 455 20.02 27.38 3.34
N ASP A 456 21.01 27.71 4.16
CA ASP A 456 21.75 28.97 4.06
C ASP A 456 23.00 28.77 3.19
N GLY A 457 23.43 29.83 2.52
CA GLY A 457 24.73 29.85 1.85
C GLY A 457 24.85 28.95 0.62
N LEU A 458 23.74 28.68 -0.09
CA LEU A 458 23.84 28.18 -1.46
C LEU A 458 24.65 29.18 -2.29
N LEU A 459 25.69 28.70 -2.98
CA LEU A 459 26.58 29.56 -3.75
C LEU A 459 25.87 30.12 -4.99
N PRO A 460 26.29 31.26 -5.54
CA PRO A 460 25.75 31.73 -6.82
C PRO A 460 25.98 30.70 -7.93
N GLY A 461 24.92 30.40 -8.68
CA GLY A 461 24.95 29.34 -9.68
C GLY A 461 23.62 28.64 -9.84
N THR A 462 23.69 27.47 -10.48
CA THR A 462 22.54 26.58 -10.69
C THR A 462 22.75 25.30 -9.89
N HIS A 463 21.77 24.95 -9.08
CA HIS A 463 21.76 23.77 -8.22
C HIS A 463 20.69 22.79 -8.69
N THR A 464 20.98 21.50 -8.62
CA THR A 464 20.02 20.44 -8.93
C THR A 464 19.62 19.78 -7.62
N VAL A 465 18.56 20.31 -7.01
CA VAL A 465 18.11 19.89 -5.68
C VAL A 465 17.17 18.72 -5.83
N THR A 466 17.52 17.59 -5.22
CA THR A 466 16.78 16.33 -5.31
C THR A 466 16.25 15.93 -3.94
N ALA A 467 14.95 15.63 -3.85
CA ALA A 467 14.32 15.08 -2.66
C ALA A 467 14.11 13.57 -2.82
N GLY A 468 14.54 12.83 -1.80
CA GLY A 468 14.31 11.38 -1.69
C GLY A 468 13.51 11.05 -0.42
N TYR A 469 12.43 10.30 -0.60
CA TYR A 469 11.66 9.71 0.49
C TYR A 469 11.91 8.19 0.53
N PRO A 470 12.50 7.65 1.62
CA PRO A 470 12.88 6.24 1.71
C PRO A 470 11.71 5.29 2.03
N GLY A 471 10.48 5.80 2.17
CA GLY A 471 9.35 5.00 2.64
C GLY A 471 9.26 4.88 4.15
N ASP A 472 8.21 4.21 4.61
CA ASP A 472 7.99 3.81 6.00
C ASP A 472 7.37 2.39 6.06
N THR A 473 6.67 2.05 7.15
CA THR A 473 5.97 0.76 7.29
C THR A 473 4.73 0.67 6.39
N ALA A 474 4.08 1.81 6.12
CA ALA A 474 2.87 1.93 5.30
C ALA A 474 3.18 2.12 3.81
N TYR A 475 4.26 2.83 3.49
CA TYR A 475 4.58 3.33 2.16
C TYR A 475 5.97 2.87 1.68
N ARG A 476 6.08 2.54 0.40
CA ARG A 476 7.36 2.18 -0.24
C ARG A 476 8.15 3.44 -0.61
N PRO A 477 9.48 3.37 -0.79
CA PRO A 477 10.25 4.50 -1.30
C PRO A 477 9.62 5.08 -2.59
N GLY A 478 9.52 6.40 -2.65
CA GLY A 478 9.06 7.11 -3.84
C GLY A 478 10.21 7.38 -4.81
N PRO A 479 9.94 7.58 -6.12
CA PRO A 479 10.96 8.06 -7.03
C PRO A 479 11.48 9.43 -6.56
N PRO A 480 12.79 9.69 -6.64
CA PRO A 480 13.34 10.99 -6.27
C PRO A 480 12.82 12.07 -7.21
N VAL A 481 12.54 13.26 -6.67
CA VAL A 481 12.09 14.43 -7.45
C VAL A 481 13.16 15.52 -7.40
N SER A 482 13.49 16.09 -8.55
CA SER A 482 14.50 17.14 -8.67
C SER A 482 13.90 18.45 -9.16
N ILE A 483 14.37 19.56 -8.61
CA ILE A 483 14.13 20.90 -9.13
C ILE A 483 15.46 21.59 -9.44
N THR A 484 15.41 22.52 -10.39
CA THR A 484 16.50 23.47 -10.59
C THR A 484 16.29 24.65 -9.64
N GLN A 485 17.29 24.96 -8.83
CA GLN A 485 17.32 26.16 -7.99
C GLN A 485 18.43 27.07 -8.48
N ARG A 486 18.11 28.33 -8.80
CA ARG A 486 19.11 29.33 -9.20
C ARG A 486 19.40 30.27 -8.04
N VAL A 487 20.65 30.62 -7.85
CA VAL A 487 21.10 31.62 -6.88
C VAL A 487 21.88 32.69 -7.62
N GLY A 488 21.52 33.95 -7.40
CA GLY A 488 22.13 35.09 -8.09
C GLY A 488 22.46 36.25 -7.16
N CYS A 489 23.41 37.07 -7.57
CA CYS A 489 23.68 38.34 -6.90
C CYS A 489 22.84 39.47 -7.50
N ALA A 490 22.58 40.51 -6.70
CA ALA A 490 21.94 41.73 -7.18
C ALA A 490 22.81 42.49 -8.19
N ARG A 491 24.14 42.42 -8.04
CA ARG A 491 25.11 42.96 -8.99
C ARG A 491 26.12 41.89 -9.37
N THR A 492 26.26 41.61 -10.67
CA THR A 492 27.28 40.68 -11.20
C THR A 492 28.27 41.42 -12.08
N LEU A 493 29.55 41.19 -11.84
CA LEU A 493 30.68 41.80 -12.53
C LEU A 493 31.52 40.71 -13.19
N THR A 494 31.86 40.92 -14.47
CA THR A 494 32.63 39.97 -15.30
C THR A 494 33.71 40.72 -16.09
N GLY A 495 34.82 40.07 -16.42
CA GLY A 495 35.92 40.71 -17.16
C GLY A 495 36.71 41.72 -16.32
N GLN A 496 37.34 42.71 -16.97
CA GLN A 496 38.19 43.69 -16.30
C GLN A 496 37.36 44.79 -15.62
N VAL A 497 37.46 44.91 -14.28
CA VAL A 497 36.59 45.81 -13.49
C VAL A 497 37.34 46.75 -12.52
N GLY A 498 38.67 46.73 -12.50
CA GLY A 498 39.49 47.62 -11.66
C GLY A 498 39.26 47.42 -10.16
N SER A 499 39.37 48.47 -9.35
CA SER A 499 39.03 48.40 -7.92
C SER A 499 37.51 48.36 -7.70
N VAL A 500 37.04 47.37 -6.94
CA VAL A 500 35.62 47.14 -6.66
C VAL A 500 35.29 47.46 -5.21
N VAL A 501 34.22 48.23 -4.99
CA VAL A 501 33.57 48.34 -3.69
C VAL A 501 32.27 47.55 -3.75
N ALA A 502 32.18 46.48 -2.96
CA ALA A 502 30.98 45.67 -2.83
C ALA A 502 30.02 46.37 -1.86
N THR A 503 28.89 46.81 -2.39
CA THR A 503 27.81 47.51 -1.69
C THR A 503 26.47 46.84 -1.99
N GLY A 504 25.46 47.13 -1.18
CA GLY A 504 24.12 46.58 -1.35
C GLY A 504 23.98 45.10 -0.92
N PRO A 505 22.87 44.43 -1.27
CA PRO A 505 22.50 43.14 -0.70
C PRO A 505 23.38 41.98 -1.17
N SER A 506 23.90 42.01 -2.41
CA SER A 506 24.91 41.05 -2.89
C SER A 506 25.63 41.49 -4.18
N THR A 507 26.96 41.36 -4.21
CA THR A 507 27.81 41.52 -5.39
C THR A 507 28.52 40.20 -5.72
N CYS A 508 28.51 39.79 -6.98
CA CYS A 508 29.24 38.64 -7.51
C CYS A 508 30.34 39.11 -8.46
N LEU A 509 31.56 38.61 -8.30
CA LEU A 509 32.62 38.67 -9.30
C LEU A 509 32.78 37.27 -9.89
N LEU A 510 32.46 37.11 -11.17
CA LEU A 510 32.49 35.83 -11.88
C LEU A 510 33.32 36.03 -13.15
N ASP A 511 34.35 35.21 -13.36
CA ASP A 511 35.28 35.36 -14.49
C ASP A 511 35.81 36.80 -14.61
N ALA A 512 36.10 37.42 -13.47
CA ALA A 512 36.47 38.82 -13.37
C ALA A 512 37.95 39.01 -13.04
N THR A 513 38.48 40.17 -13.40
CA THR A 513 39.78 40.66 -12.95
C THR A 513 39.63 42.00 -12.27
N ALA A 514 40.09 42.10 -11.02
CA ALA A 514 39.97 43.31 -10.20
C ALA A 514 41.28 43.62 -9.45
N ASP A 515 41.58 44.90 -9.27
CA ASP A 515 42.81 45.33 -8.57
C ASP A 515 42.71 45.09 -7.06
N ALA A 516 41.57 45.42 -6.47
CA ALA A 516 41.26 45.16 -5.07
C ALA A 516 39.74 45.16 -4.88
N VAL A 517 39.26 44.44 -3.86
CA VAL A 517 37.86 44.40 -3.48
C VAL A 517 37.70 44.83 -2.03
N LEU A 518 36.93 45.88 -1.80
CA LEU A 518 36.52 46.33 -0.47
C LEU A 518 35.05 45.95 -0.25
N VAL A 519 34.76 45.23 0.84
CA VAL A 519 33.38 44.88 1.24
C VAL A 519 32.93 45.78 2.38
N GLU A 520 31.88 46.57 2.12
CA GLU A 520 31.30 47.44 3.13
C GLU A 520 30.52 46.66 4.20
N PRO A 521 30.34 47.22 5.41
CA PRO A 521 29.52 46.59 6.45
C PRO A 521 28.11 46.29 5.96
N GLY A 522 27.63 45.07 6.23
CA GLY A 522 26.31 44.58 5.79
C GLY A 522 26.24 44.13 4.33
N ALA A 523 27.29 44.33 3.53
CA ALA A 523 27.31 43.87 2.15
C ALA A 523 27.67 42.39 2.05
N THR A 524 27.16 41.75 1.00
CA THR A 524 27.50 40.37 0.65
C THR A 524 28.37 40.34 -0.59
N LEU A 525 29.43 39.52 -0.57
CA LEU A 525 30.33 39.31 -1.71
C LEU A 525 30.47 37.81 -2.02
N PHE A 526 30.37 37.47 -3.30
CA PHE A 526 30.86 36.20 -3.83
C PHE A 526 31.89 36.44 -4.93
N VAL A 527 32.95 35.63 -4.94
CA VAL A 527 33.99 35.62 -5.95
C VAL A 527 34.15 34.18 -6.45
N GLY A 528 33.99 33.98 -7.76
CA GLY A 528 34.16 32.70 -8.43
C GLY A 528 35.02 32.84 -9.70
N HIS A 529 35.91 31.89 -9.95
CA HIS A 529 36.70 31.81 -11.20
C HIS A 529 37.41 33.13 -11.58
N SER A 530 37.85 33.91 -10.59
CA SER A 530 38.30 35.29 -10.79
C SER A 530 39.75 35.50 -10.38
N THR A 531 40.38 36.55 -10.90
CA THR A 531 41.74 36.98 -10.52
C THR A 531 41.71 38.34 -9.86
N LEU A 532 42.11 38.44 -8.59
CA LEU A 532 42.02 39.67 -7.80
C LEU A 532 43.38 40.05 -7.21
N GLY A 533 43.57 41.33 -6.88
CA GLY A 533 44.67 41.71 -5.99
C GLY A 533 44.39 41.30 -4.55
N SER A 534 43.72 42.14 -3.76
CA SER A 534 43.36 41.83 -2.37
C SER A 534 41.86 41.93 -2.11
N ILE A 535 41.38 41.20 -1.11
CA ILE A 535 40.02 41.35 -0.57
C ILE A 535 40.14 41.87 0.86
N THR A 536 39.44 42.95 1.17
CA THR A 536 39.28 43.45 2.54
C THR A 536 37.78 43.54 2.84
N ALA A 537 37.33 42.78 3.83
CA ALA A 537 35.95 42.76 4.26
C ALA A 537 35.85 43.11 5.74
N ARG A 538 35.00 44.09 6.08
CA ARG A 538 34.75 44.45 7.47
C ARG A 538 33.25 44.57 7.72
N GLY A 539 32.72 43.73 8.61
CA GLY A 539 31.29 43.68 8.89
C GLY A 539 30.46 43.07 7.78
N ALA A 540 31.06 42.21 6.92
CA ALA A 540 30.32 41.61 5.81
C ALA A 540 29.13 40.77 6.30
N ALA A 541 28.04 40.80 5.53
CA ALA A 541 26.91 39.92 5.75
C ALA A 541 27.27 38.49 5.33
N HIS A 542 27.83 38.30 4.14
CA HIS A 542 28.43 37.03 3.72
C HIS A 542 29.64 37.28 2.81
N LEU A 543 30.64 36.41 2.89
CA LEU A 543 31.81 36.43 2.01
C LEU A 543 32.09 35.03 1.50
N GLY A 544 32.07 34.83 0.18
CA GLY A 544 32.46 33.59 -0.47
C GLY A 544 33.57 33.83 -1.50
N VAL A 545 34.63 33.02 -1.47
CA VAL A 545 35.73 33.04 -2.44
C VAL A 545 36.02 31.60 -2.85
N CYS A 546 35.77 31.29 -4.12
CA CYS A 546 35.89 29.95 -4.69
C CYS A 546 36.65 29.99 -6.02
N ASP A 547 37.44 28.96 -6.28
CA ASP A 547 38.20 28.75 -7.53
C ASP A 547 38.88 30.01 -8.08
N SER A 548 39.46 30.83 -7.21
CA SER A 548 39.97 32.14 -7.58
C SER A 548 41.45 32.29 -7.27
N THR A 549 42.11 33.18 -8.01
CA THR A 549 43.52 33.55 -7.79
C THR A 549 43.61 34.95 -7.21
N LEU A 550 44.29 35.09 -6.07
CA LEU A 550 44.54 36.36 -5.43
C LEU A 550 46.04 36.64 -5.39
N THR A 551 46.48 37.76 -5.99
CA THR A 551 47.91 38.15 -5.96
C THR A 551 48.30 38.83 -4.65
N GLY A 552 47.33 39.28 -3.87
CA GLY A 552 47.46 39.86 -2.53
C GLY A 552 46.81 38.98 -1.45
N SER A 553 46.36 39.63 -0.37
CA SER A 553 45.82 38.99 0.84
C SER A 553 44.30 39.02 0.90
N VAL A 554 43.71 38.09 1.65
CA VAL A 554 42.30 38.12 2.06
C VAL A 554 42.23 38.48 3.53
N ALA A 555 41.53 39.57 3.87
CA ALA A 555 41.25 39.96 5.24
C ALA A 555 39.74 40.06 5.45
N ALA A 556 39.20 39.31 6.41
CA ALA A 556 37.79 39.38 6.80
C ALA A 556 37.67 39.57 8.31
N ALA A 557 37.04 40.68 8.70
CA ALA A 557 36.89 41.07 10.10
C ALA A 557 35.43 41.38 10.44
N ASP A 558 35.03 41.05 11.67
CA ASP A 558 33.76 41.47 12.26
C ASP A 558 32.51 41.02 11.46
N SER A 559 32.62 39.98 10.61
CA SER A 559 31.51 39.54 9.74
C SER A 559 30.38 38.91 10.55
N ALA A 560 29.14 39.27 10.19
CA ALA A 560 27.94 38.81 10.88
C ALA A 560 27.45 37.45 10.36
N GLY A 561 27.57 37.18 9.07
CA GLY A 561 27.31 35.87 8.48
C GLY A 561 28.59 35.16 8.02
N SER A 562 28.42 34.13 7.20
CA SER A 562 29.48 33.16 6.91
C SER A 562 30.62 33.73 6.07
N VAL A 563 31.84 33.31 6.41
CA VAL A 563 33.06 33.56 5.62
C VAL A 563 33.57 32.23 5.06
N LEU A 564 33.48 32.06 3.75
CA LEU A 564 33.88 30.85 3.03
C LEU A 564 35.04 31.16 2.09
N ILE A 565 36.21 30.61 2.37
CA ILE A 565 37.40 30.71 1.52
C ILE A 565 37.79 29.29 1.15
N GLY A 566 37.14 28.73 0.13
CA GLY A 566 37.27 27.32 -0.23
C GLY A 566 36.63 26.36 0.79
N ASP A 567 35.89 25.38 0.28
CA ASP A 567 35.35 24.20 0.97
C ASP A 567 34.72 23.24 -0.08
N PRO A 568 35.54 22.41 -0.75
CA PRO A 568 35.03 21.56 -1.83
C PRO A 568 34.03 20.51 -1.35
N ALA A 569 34.22 19.98 -0.14
CA ALA A 569 33.43 18.87 0.39
C ALA A 569 32.11 19.32 1.03
N GLY A 570 32.11 20.46 1.74
CA GLY A 570 30.92 20.96 2.42
C GLY A 570 30.01 21.82 1.55
N HIS A 571 30.59 22.64 0.67
CA HIS A 571 29.86 23.66 -0.10
C HIS A 571 30.11 23.61 -1.61
N GLY A 572 30.92 22.67 -2.12
CA GLY A 572 31.31 22.65 -3.53
C GLY A 572 32.21 23.83 -3.94
N CYS A 573 32.70 24.61 -2.97
CA CYS A 573 33.55 25.77 -3.21
C CYS A 573 34.99 25.31 -3.41
N LEU A 574 35.50 25.28 -4.63
CA LEU A 574 36.87 24.87 -4.88
C LEU A 574 37.87 25.82 -4.20
N GLY A 575 39.01 25.25 -3.78
CA GLY A 575 40.07 25.99 -3.10
C GLY A 575 40.70 27.07 -3.97
N ASN A 576 41.26 28.09 -3.33
CA ASN A 576 41.81 29.26 -4.00
C ASN A 576 43.34 29.24 -4.03
N ARG A 577 43.93 30.05 -4.92
CA ARG A 577 45.37 30.34 -4.92
C ARG A 577 45.62 31.76 -4.44
N ILE A 578 46.18 31.92 -3.25
CA ILE A 578 46.36 33.22 -2.57
C ILE A 578 47.86 33.45 -2.37
N SER A 579 48.46 34.39 -3.08
CA SER A 579 49.89 34.71 -2.94
C SER A 579 50.21 35.40 -1.61
N GLY A 580 49.28 36.19 -1.08
CA GLY A 580 49.41 36.87 0.21
C GLY A 580 48.98 36.01 1.40
N SER A 581 48.57 36.68 2.48
CA SER A 581 48.10 36.04 3.72
C SER A 581 46.57 35.98 3.77
N VAL A 582 46.03 35.09 4.60
CA VAL A 582 44.62 35.09 5.00
C VAL A 582 44.52 35.49 6.47
N GLN A 583 43.74 36.55 6.74
CA GLN A 583 43.52 37.09 8.08
C GLN A 583 42.03 37.09 8.40
N LEU A 584 41.64 36.32 9.43
CA LEU A 584 40.25 36.24 9.89
C LEU A 584 40.13 36.69 11.34
N SER A 585 39.39 37.76 11.61
CA SER A 585 39.25 38.27 12.98
C SER A 585 37.81 38.52 13.40
N SER A 586 37.42 38.04 14.56
CA SER A 586 36.13 38.37 15.21
C SER A 586 34.87 38.05 14.38
N ASN A 587 34.94 37.14 13.41
CA ASN A 587 33.77 36.76 12.61
C ASN A 587 32.82 35.86 13.44
N GLN A 588 31.53 36.16 13.44
CA GLN A 588 30.52 35.49 14.28
C GLN A 588 29.60 34.53 13.52
N GLY A 589 29.54 34.62 12.19
CA GLY A 589 28.74 33.74 11.35
C GLY A 589 29.42 32.43 10.94
N GLY A 590 30.54 32.08 11.59
CA GLY A 590 31.41 30.97 11.21
C GLY A 590 32.33 31.28 10.03
N ALA A 591 33.49 30.62 10.02
CA ALA A 591 34.46 30.75 8.94
C ALA A 591 35.05 29.39 8.54
N THR A 592 35.20 29.18 7.24
CA THR A 592 35.85 28.00 6.67
C THR A 592 36.96 28.44 5.72
N VAL A 593 38.13 27.83 5.85
CA VAL A 593 39.28 28.03 4.97
C VAL A 593 39.78 26.66 4.57
N GLY A 594 39.28 26.12 3.45
CA GLY A 594 39.57 24.75 3.01
C GLY A 594 40.20 24.69 1.61
N ALA A 595 41.10 23.72 1.42
CA ALA A 595 41.75 23.39 0.15
C ALA A 595 42.53 24.52 -0.53
N ASN A 596 42.93 25.57 0.19
CA ASN A 596 43.61 26.71 -0.42
C ASN A 596 45.12 26.50 -0.51
N THR A 597 45.74 27.14 -1.49
CA THR A 597 47.20 27.36 -1.54
C THR A 597 47.49 28.81 -1.15
N VAL A 598 48.02 29.01 0.06
CA VAL A 598 48.34 30.33 0.64
C VAL A 598 49.85 30.51 0.66
N GLY A 599 50.39 31.45 -0.12
CA GLY A 599 51.82 31.77 -0.15
C GLY A 599 52.31 32.45 1.12
N GLY A 600 51.47 33.28 1.73
CA GLY A 600 51.73 33.96 2.99
C GLY A 600 51.32 33.17 4.24
N SER A 601 50.97 33.90 5.29
CA SER A 601 50.55 33.34 6.59
C SER A 601 49.03 33.16 6.71
N LEU A 602 48.62 32.26 7.60
CA LEU A 602 47.23 32.04 8.00
C LEU A 602 47.07 32.52 9.45
N HIS A 603 46.33 33.60 9.69
CA HIS A 603 46.16 34.19 11.02
C HIS A 603 44.69 34.34 11.38
N CYS A 604 44.26 33.73 12.49
CA CYS A 604 42.87 33.81 12.91
C CYS A 604 42.72 34.09 14.40
N THR A 605 41.91 35.07 14.77
CA THR A 605 41.71 35.50 16.16
C THR A 605 40.26 35.87 16.44
N GLY A 606 39.71 35.42 17.58
CA GLY A 606 38.39 35.84 18.04
C GLY A 606 37.17 35.40 17.21
N ASN A 607 37.33 34.52 16.21
CA ASN A 607 36.22 33.99 15.41
C ASN A 607 35.41 32.98 16.22
N THR A 608 34.09 32.98 16.06
CA THR A 608 33.18 32.06 16.74
C THR A 608 32.18 31.48 15.72
N PRO A 609 32.13 30.14 15.53
CA PRO A 609 33.13 29.17 16.00
C PRO A 609 34.54 29.41 15.41
N PRO A 610 35.61 28.83 16.01
CA PRO A 610 36.94 28.84 15.40
C PRO A 610 36.90 28.32 13.96
N PRO A 611 37.71 28.85 13.03
CA PRO A 611 37.60 28.47 11.63
C PRO A 611 37.97 26.99 11.40
N GLY A 612 37.28 26.33 10.48
CA GLY A 612 37.55 24.94 10.04
C GLY A 612 38.15 24.86 8.64
N ASP A 613 38.64 23.69 8.21
CA ASP A 613 39.18 23.44 6.87
C ASP A 613 38.22 22.66 5.95
N GLY A 614 37.00 22.37 6.42
CA GLY A 614 36.01 21.60 5.66
C GLY A 614 36.46 20.15 5.37
N GLY A 615 37.45 19.63 6.09
CA GLY A 615 38.03 18.31 5.82
C GLY A 615 39.02 18.30 4.64
N ALA A 616 39.35 19.45 4.08
CA ALA A 616 40.32 19.61 3.00
C ALA A 616 41.45 20.57 3.43
N PRO A 617 42.64 20.06 3.77
CA PRO A 617 43.68 20.86 4.39
C PRO A 617 44.28 21.90 3.44
N ASN A 618 44.78 23.00 4.01
CA ASN A 618 45.42 24.07 3.25
C ASN A 618 46.92 23.80 3.06
N THR A 619 47.47 24.27 1.94
CA THR A 619 48.92 24.41 1.75
C THR A 619 49.31 25.85 2.10
N VAL A 620 50.15 26.04 3.12
CA VAL A 620 50.52 27.39 3.62
C VAL A 620 52.04 27.55 3.61
N GLY A 621 52.55 28.59 2.95
CA GLY A 621 53.98 28.90 2.86
C GLY A 621 54.54 29.61 4.09
N GLY A 622 53.71 30.37 4.81
CA GLY A 622 54.06 31.09 6.03
C GLY A 622 53.55 30.45 7.33
N ALA A 623 53.61 31.20 8.43
CA ALA A 623 53.17 30.71 9.74
C ALA A 623 51.64 30.59 9.85
N ARG A 624 51.19 29.57 10.60
CA ARG A 624 49.79 29.41 11.05
C ARG A 624 49.69 29.85 12.49
N THR A 625 48.77 30.76 12.81
CA THR A 625 48.73 31.41 14.13
C THR A 625 47.30 31.62 14.63
N GLY A 626 47.15 31.68 15.96
CA GLY A 626 45.87 31.82 16.63
C GLY A 626 44.98 30.59 16.45
N GLN A 627 43.69 30.80 16.18
CA GLN A 627 42.69 29.74 15.97
C GLN A 627 42.98 28.88 14.74
N CYS A 628 43.75 29.40 13.78
CA CYS A 628 44.11 28.71 12.54
C CYS A 628 45.40 27.89 12.63
N ALA A 629 46.02 27.78 13.81
CA ALA A 629 47.24 26.99 14.00
C ALA A 629 47.09 25.48 13.64
N ARG A 630 45.84 25.00 13.54
CA ARG A 630 45.50 23.60 13.25
C ARG A 630 44.99 23.35 11.81
N LEU A 631 44.78 24.40 11.01
CA LEU A 631 44.19 24.32 9.65
C LEU A 631 45.22 24.18 8.54
#